data_AF-A0A2G6NGK3-F1
#
_entry.id   AF-A0A2G6NGK3-F1
#
_cell.length_a   1.000
_cell.length_b   1.000
_cell.length_c   1.000
_cell.angle_alpha   90.00
_cell.angle_beta   90.00
_cell.angle_gamma   90.00
#
_symmetry.space_group_name_H-M   'P 1'
#
loop_
_entity.id
_entity.type
_entity.pdbx_description
1 polymer ?
#
loop_
_entity_poly.entity_id
_entity_poly.type
_entity_poly.pdbx_seq_one_letter_code
_entity_poly.pdbx_strand_id
1 'polypeptide(L)'
;MIRGLFTIDPIFLKGFQVTPMVSGPTCRTWMTRMRAVLVSPPVACWLGLGVLQTLSTIHLHRFNAQRVRLCEWLSASGFLTLPLGEARNQMATWQTAYDGALFFTATLGFGLAALAWLILQLSAFIPQPRQTRVRIACFAAAGLAMAGYLNSGGIQVTATLYTLMPFLSMLLFGLLAGKQTPSALPHTRTWRVCAGGVVLCLLFLLPVFVQASFLDIRDYLLLRSDAGRAMNRFYYHHTLYPAEVLKPHVHRQLKPLVVKGDVPELARIKQLLVRLDALPLDPDHPPDRTAQAVKERPVLSGLLRLHVTPDTWTFSTERQTLFNAPAPDLSVGPVRALLRRASEASDRMGPFRRLILISLVAGVPLFLGITLIWIPFLCYRRVMPHRYALPAAVFTLSLITGGVTLPFIATPGRQLDTAHLADALGSTDWRIRRNALIHLHDAGIDPFSLPGWQPALNRLPDLTDRYYFARCLAHHSGHQADGLIETLLDSPEINVVCKTAEALGIRGRHADRNRLFTLIHTSDEAYVQWYVYRALRKLGWRQRLP
;
A
#
# COMPACT_ATOMS: atom_id res chain seq x y z
N MET A 1 -31.15 33.95 18.83
CA MET A 1 -31.00 32.76 17.95
C MET A 1 -29.69 32.10 18.31
N ILE A 2 -29.56 31.06 19.14
CA ILE A 2 -30.35 29.84 19.34
C ILE A 2 -30.30 29.54 20.86
N ARG A 3 -31.44 29.69 21.53
CA ARG A 3 -31.75 29.21 22.88
C ARG A 3 -33.27 29.13 22.92
N GLY A 4 -33.82 27.94 22.72
CA GLY A 4 -35.26 27.76 22.64
C GLY A 4 -35.61 26.53 21.81
N LEU A 5 -35.39 25.35 22.39
CA LEU A 5 -36.06 24.09 22.11
C LEU A 5 -35.54 23.09 23.16
N PHE A 6 -36.45 22.30 23.73
CA PHE A 6 -36.29 21.43 24.91
C PHE A 6 -36.62 22.06 26.28
N THR A 7 -37.88 22.46 26.43
CA THR A 7 -38.63 22.25 27.69
C THR A 7 -39.52 21.02 27.47
N ILE A 8 -39.25 19.94 28.21
CA ILE A 8 -40.09 18.73 28.25
C ILE A 8 -40.89 18.80 29.55
N ASP A 9 -42.21 18.68 29.46
CA ASP A 9 -43.16 18.70 30.57
C ASP A 9 -42.93 17.56 31.59
N PRO A 10 -43.00 17.83 32.91
CA PRO A 10 -42.81 16.82 33.95
C PRO A 10 -44.14 16.17 34.38
N ILE A 11 -45.07 15.90 33.46
CA ILE A 11 -46.39 15.32 33.78
C ILE A 11 -46.53 13.84 33.35
N PHE A 12 -45.52 13.24 32.69
CA PHE A 12 -45.56 11.85 32.21
C PHE A 12 -44.82 10.81 33.09
N LEU A 13 -44.59 11.09 34.38
CA LEU A 13 -43.80 10.22 35.28
C LEU A 13 -44.55 9.69 36.52
N LYS A 14 -45.86 9.49 36.41
CA LYS A 14 -46.64 8.73 37.40
C LYS A 14 -47.61 7.78 36.70
N GLY A 15 -47.12 6.61 36.28
CA GLY A 15 -47.98 5.60 35.65
C GLY A 15 -47.33 4.32 35.14
N PHE A 16 -45.99 4.22 35.14
CA PHE A 16 -45.31 2.97 34.81
C PHE A 16 -44.65 2.38 36.06
N GLN A 17 -45.43 1.62 36.83
CA GLN A 17 -44.84 0.50 37.56
C GLN A 17 -44.40 -0.52 36.52
N VAL A 18 -43.15 -0.41 36.08
CA VAL A 18 -42.48 -1.47 35.33
C VAL A 18 -42.33 -2.63 36.29
N THR A 19 -43.29 -3.56 36.25
CA THR A 19 -43.09 -4.90 36.78
C THR A 19 -41.83 -5.45 36.11
N PRO A 20 -40.84 -5.97 36.87
CA PRO A 20 -39.62 -6.54 36.31
C PRO A 20 -39.98 -7.87 35.62
N MET A 21 -40.52 -7.77 34.41
CA MET A 21 -40.82 -8.92 33.58
C MET A 21 -39.51 -9.45 33.02
N VAL A 22 -39.24 -10.72 33.36
CA VAL A 22 -38.22 -11.61 32.79
C VAL A 22 -36.79 -11.45 33.34
N SER A 23 -36.63 -11.73 34.63
CA SER A 23 -35.38 -12.30 35.19
C SER A 23 -35.24 -13.80 34.84
N GLY A 24 -35.62 -14.19 33.63
CA GLY A 24 -35.51 -15.57 33.15
C GLY A 24 -34.05 -15.99 32.94
N PRO A 25 -33.70 -17.28 33.11
CA PRO A 25 -32.35 -17.81 32.87
C PRO A 25 -31.82 -17.51 31.46
N THR A 26 -32.71 -17.21 30.50
CA THR A 26 -32.40 -16.77 29.13
C THR A 26 -31.68 -15.41 29.07
N CYS A 27 -32.06 -14.43 29.91
CA CYS A 27 -31.45 -13.08 29.88
C CYS A 27 -30.01 -13.10 30.43
N ARG A 28 -29.77 -13.77 31.56
CA ARG A 28 -28.40 -14.00 32.07
C ARG A 28 -27.56 -14.77 31.06
N THR A 29 -28.10 -15.81 30.44
CA THR A 29 -27.39 -16.60 29.43
C THR A 29 -27.03 -15.76 28.21
N TRP A 30 -27.92 -14.86 27.78
CA TRP A 30 -27.69 -13.97 26.65
C TRP A 30 -26.62 -12.91 26.96
N MET A 31 -26.67 -12.27 28.14
CA MET A 31 -25.64 -11.32 28.58
C MET A 31 -24.26 -11.98 28.73
N THR A 32 -24.18 -13.19 29.28
CA THR A 32 -22.90 -13.93 29.39
C THR A 32 -22.35 -14.31 28.02
N ARG A 33 -23.23 -14.66 27.05
CA ARG A 33 -22.84 -14.92 25.66
C ARG A 33 -22.36 -13.66 24.94
N MET A 34 -23.03 -12.52 25.10
CA MET A 34 -22.57 -11.26 24.50
C MET A 34 -21.24 -10.81 25.08
N ARG A 35 -21.04 -10.91 26.40
CA ARG A 35 -19.76 -10.63 27.04
C ARG A 35 -18.66 -11.54 26.51
N ALA A 36 -18.92 -12.84 26.33
CA ALA A 36 -17.94 -13.77 25.74
C ALA A 36 -17.58 -13.44 24.28
N VAL A 37 -18.51 -12.88 23.49
CA VAL A 37 -18.24 -12.42 22.12
C VAL A 37 -17.41 -11.14 22.11
N LEU A 38 -17.77 -10.16 22.94
CA LEU A 38 -17.02 -8.91 23.09
C LEU A 38 -15.57 -9.20 23.52
N VAL A 39 -15.37 -10.21 24.34
CA VAL A 39 -14.08 -10.62 24.90
C VAL A 39 -13.25 -11.51 23.96
N SER A 40 -13.72 -11.75 22.73
CA SER A 40 -13.06 -12.67 21.81
C SER A 40 -11.73 -12.13 21.25
N PRO A 41 -10.73 -13.00 20.97
CA PRO A 41 -9.45 -12.59 20.39
C PRO A 41 -9.55 -11.76 19.09
N PRO A 42 -10.51 -12.01 18.17
CA PRO A 42 -10.71 -11.14 17.02
C PRO A 42 -11.03 -9.69 17.40
N VAL A 43 -11.87 -9.44 18.42
CA VAL A 43 -12.19 -8.08 18.87
C VAL A 43 -10.95 -7.36 19.39
N ALA A 44 -10.10 -8.07 20.14
CA ALA A 44 -8.80 -7.55 20.59
C ALA A 44 -7.93 -7.11 19.41
N CYS A 45 -7.87 -7.95 18.38
CA CYS A 45 -7.12 -7.67 17.16
C CYS A 45 -7.69 -6.44 16.44
N TRP A 46 -9.00 -6.35 16.27
CA TRP A 46 -9.66 -5.20 15.65
C TRP A 46 -9.44 -3.88 16.40
N LEU A 47 -9.42 -3.90 17.73
CA LEU A 47 -9.05 -2.71 18.52
C LEU A 47 -7.60 -2.29 18.26
N GLY A 48 -6.66 -3.24 18.21
CA GLY A 48 -5.28 -2.93 17.87
C GLY A 48 -5.12 -2.40 16.44
N LEU A 49 -5.91 -2.91 15.48
CA LEU A 49 -5.97 -2.35 14.13
C LEU A 49 -6.51 -0.92 14.12
N GLY A 50 -7.51 -0.60 14.96
CA GLY A 50 -8.02 0.75 15.12
C GLY A 50 -6.97 1.73 15.68
N VAL A 51 -6.18 1.29 16.67
CA VAL A 51 -5.03 2.06 17.18
C VAL A 51 -4.00 2.29 16.08
N LEU A 52 -3.64 1.24 15.33
CA LEU A 52 -2.69 1.36 14.22
C LEU A 52 -3.19 2.34 13.14
N GLN A 53 -4.45 2.21 12.72
CA GLN A 53 -5.08 3.09 11.73
C GLN A 53 -5.04 4.55 12.16
N THR A 54 -5.30 4.83 13.44
CA THR A 54 -5.24 6.19 13.99
C THR A 54 -3.83 6.75 13.94
N LEU A 55 -2.85 5.98 14.43
CA LEU A 55 -1.44 6.38 14.42
C LEU A 55 -0.91 6.58 12.99
N SER A 56 -1.28 5.68 12.07
CA SER A 56 -0.83 5.76 10.69
C SER A 56 -1.48 6.92 9.94
N THR A 57 -2.73 7.24 10.23
CA THR A 57 -3.42 8.42 9.68
C THR A 57 -2.72 9.71 10.11
N ILE A 58 -2.42 9.86 11.41
CA ILE A 58 -1.73 11.05 11.94
C ILE A 58 -0.34 11.19 11.32
N HIS A 59 0.41 10.10 11.24
CA HIS A 59 1.74 10.12 10.64
C HIS A 59 1.70 10.47 9.15
N LEU A 60 0.79 9.84 8.40
CA LEU A 60 0.67 10.07 6.96
C LEU A 60 0.21 11.50 6.66
N HIS A 61 -0.73 12.05 7.44
CA HIS A 61 -1.16 13.44 7.30
C HIS A 61 0.00 14.42 7.51
N ARG A 62 0.79 14.24 8.57
CA ARG A 62 1.99 15.08 8.84
C ARG A 62 3.02 14.96 7.73
N PHE A 63 3.29 13.74 7.27
CA PHE A 63 4.23 13.49 6.17
C PHE A 63 3.76 14.15 4.87
N ASN A 64 2.47 14.01 4.54
CA ASN A 64 1.88 14.62 3.36
C ASN A 64 1.93 16.15 3.40
N ALA A 65 1.62 16.76 4.56
CA ALA A 65 1.73 18.20 4.74
C ALA A 65 3.17 18.71 4.54
N GLN A 66 4.17 17.98 5.05
CA GLN A 66 5.59 18.29 4.79
C GLN A 66 5.94 18.16 3.31
N ARG A 67 5.41 17.14 2.63
CA ARG A 67 5.62 16.97 1.18
C ARG A 67 4.99 18.07 0.34
N VAL A 68 3.81 18.57 0.69
CA VAL A 68 3.20 19.71 -0.01
C VAL A 68 4.12 20.93 0.05
N ARG A 69 4.64 21.26 1.24
CA ARG A 69 5.59 22.37 1.42
C ARG A 69 6.89 22.17 0.64
N LEU A 70 7.39 20.94 0.60
CA LEU A 70 8.55 20.59 -0.21
C LEU A 70 8.27 20.80 -1.71
N CYS A 71 7.08 20.45 -2.18
CA CYS A 71 6.66 20.70 -3.56
C CYS A 71 6.52 22.21 -3.82
N GLU A 72 6.01 23.00 -2.87
CA GLU A 72 5.97 24.46 -3.02
C GLU A 72 7.38 25.05 -3.14
N TRP A 73 8.32 24.61 -2.31
CA TRP A 73 9.70 25.08 -2.39
C TRP A 73 10.39 24.68 -3.70
N LEU A 74 10.27 23.41 -4.10
CA LEU A 74 10.83 22.95 -5.38
C LEU A 74 10.20 23.69 -6.56
N SER A 75 8.89 23.91 -6.55
CA SER A 75 8.17 24.65 -7.58
C SER A 75 8.63 26.10 -7.66
N ALA A 76 8.81 26.74 -6.51
CA ALA A 76 9.30 28.11 -6.45
C ALA A 76 10.80 28.23 -6.77
N SER A 77 11.53 27.10 -6.75
CA SER A 77 12.89 26.97 -7.28
C SER A 77 12.93 26.58 -8.76
N GLY A 78 11.81 26.71 -9.49
CA GLY A 78 11.73 26.44 -10.92
C GLY A 78 11.65 24.96 -11.33
N PHE A 79 11.58 24.03 -10.37
CA PHE A 79 11.47 22.61 -10.67
C PHE A 79 10.02 22.18 -10.88
N LEU A 80 9.81 21.21 -11.77
CA LEU A 80 8.54 20.51 -11.88
C LEU A 80 8.38 19.58 -10.68
N THR A 81 7.30 19.75 -9.93
CA THR A 81 7.02 18.96 -8.73
C THR A 81 5.94 17.94 -8.95
N LEU A 82 5.93 16.90 -8.12
CA LEU A 82 4.92 15.86 -8.14
C LEU A 82 4.44 15.55 -6.72
N PRO A 83 3.12 15.56 -6.48
CA PRO A 83 2.04 15.95 -7.38
C PRO A 83 1.95 17.46 -7.72
N LEU A 84 1.22 17.80 -8.79
CA LEU A 84 0.83 19.15 -9.24
C LEU A 84 -0.67 19.42 -8.97
N GLY A 85 -1.05 20.70 -8.97
CA GLY A 85 -2.46 21.11 -9.03
C GLY A 85 -3.32 20.53 -7.91
N GLU A 86 -4.50 20.02 -8.27
CA GLU A 86 -5.45 19.47 -7.31
C GLU A 86 -4.93 18.19 -6.63
N ALA A 87 -4.16 17.36 -7.35
CA ALA A 87 -3.50 16.18 -6.78
C ALA A 87 -2.62 16.54 -5.56
N ARG A 88 -2.01 17.74 -5.58
CA ARG A 88 -1.22 18.26 -4.45
C ARG A 88 -2.10 18.74 -3.30
N ASN A 89 -3.23 19.38 -3.59
CA ASN A 89 -4.18 19.82 -2.58
C ASN A 89 -4.80 18.63 -1.84
N GLN A 90 -5.23 17.62 -2.59
CA GLN A 90 -5.81 16.38 -2.05
C GLN A 90 -4.84 15.66 -1.11
N MET A 91 -3.54 15.63 -1.44
CA MET A 91 -2.52 14.98 -0.61
C MET A 91 -2.51 15.49 0.84
N ALA A 92 -2.77 16.78 1.08
CA ALA A 92 -2.78 17.34 2.43
C ALA A 92 -4.04 17.01 3.24
N THR A 93 -5.08 16.44 2.65
CA THR A 93 -6.34 16.19 3.34
C THR A 93 -6.23 15.05 4.37
N TRP A 94 -7.06 15.11 5.41
CA TRP A 94 -7.18 14.01 6.37
C TRP A 94 -7.77 12.74 5.74
N GLN A 95 -8.66 12.89 4.75
CA GLN A 95 -9.26 11.76 4.05
C GLN A 95 -8.19 10.95 3.32
N THR A 96 -7.36 11.60 2.51
CA THR A 96 -6.25 10.93 1.81
C THR A 96 -5.27 10.27 2.78
N ALA A 97 -5.02 10.89 3.93
CA ALA A 97 -4.19 10.30 4.98
C ALA A 97 -4.85 9.06 5.63
N TYR A 98 -6.17 9.08 5.86
CA TYR A 98 -6.92 7.97 6.41
C TYR A 98 -6.99 6.79 5.43
N ASP A 99 -7.30 7.07 4.17
CA ASP A 99 -7.40 6.04 3.13
C ASP A 99 -6.02 5.44 2.83
N GLY A 100 -4.98 6.27 2.75
CA GLY A 100 -3.60 5.78 2.61
C GLY A 100 -3.11 5.00 3.84
N ALA A 101 -3.58 5.36 5.04
CA ALA A 101 -3.25 4.65 6.29
C ALA A 101 -3.78 3.21 6.33
N LEU A 102 -4.85 2.90 5.58
CA LEU A 102 -5.34 1.53 5.43
C LEU A 102 -4.28 0.60 4.86
N PHE A 103 -3.32 1.09 4.07
CA PHE A 103 -2.18 0.30 3.64
C PHE A 103 -1.38 -0.24 4.83
N PHE A 104 -1.03 0.60 5.81
CA PHE A 104 -0.27 0.15 7.00
C PHE A 104 -1.10 -0.79 7.87
N THR A 105 -2.39 -0.50 8.03
CA THR A 105 -3.31 -1.31 8.84
C THR A 105 -3.53 -2.69 8.23
N ALA A 106 -3.77 -2.76 6.92
CA ALA A 106 -3.99 -4.02 6.21
C ALA A 106 -2.70 -4.82 6.01
N THR A 107 -1.53 -4.19 5.90
CA THR A 107 -0.26 -4.91 5.72
C THR A 107 0.39 -5.27 7.06
N LEU A 108 0.94 -4.27 7.76
CA LEU A 108 1.60 -4.47 9.06
C LEU A 108 0.60 -4.93 10.12
N GLY A 109 -0.55 -4.26 10.22
CA GLY A 109 -1.52 -4.51 11.27
C GLY A 109 -2.03 -5.95 11.29
N PHE A 110 -2.37 -6.51 10.13
CA PHE A 110 -2.79 -7.91 10.03
C PHE A 110 -1.68 -8.88 10.44
N GLY A 111 -0.42 -8.61 10.08
CA GLY A 111 0.71 -9.41 10.56
C GLY A 111 0.90 -9.35 12.08
N LEU A 112 0.79 -8.15 12.67
CA LEU A 112 0.85 -7.98 14.13
C LEU A 112 -0.31 -8.67 14.84
N ALA A 113 -1.52 -8.58 14.29
CA ALA A 113 -2.70 -9.25 14.82
C ALA A 113 -2.56 -10.77 14.77
N ALA A 114 -2.04 -11.32 13.67
CA ALA A 114 -1.78 -12.75 13.54
C ALA A 114 -0.73 -13.24 14.55
N LEU A 115 0.36 -12.47 14.73
CA LEU A 115 1.40 -12.77 15.72
C LEU A 115 0.85 -12.71 17.16
N ALA A 116 0.09 -11.67 17.50
CA ALA A 116 -0.54 -11.54 18.81
C ALA A 116 -1.50 -12.71 19.08
N TRP A 117 -2.31 -13.09 18.09
CA TRP A 117 -3.17 -14.27 18.18
C TRP A 117 -2.38 -15.55 18.41
N LEU A 118 -1.28 -15.76 17.67
CA LEU A 118 -0.40 -16.92 17.83
C LEU A 118 0.17 -17.00 19.25
N ILE A 119 0.66 -15.90 19.81
CA ILE A 119 1.18 -15.85 21.19
C ILE A 119 0.08 -16.20 22.20
N LEU A 120 -1.13 -15.68 22.02
CA LEU A 120 -2.27 -16.03 22.87
C LEU A 120 -2.58 -17.53 22.80
N GLN A 121 -2.54 -18.14 21.61
CA GLN A 121 -2.77 -19.58 21.45
C GLN A 121 -1.64 -20.42 22.06
N LEU A 122 -0.38 -20.07 21.84
CA LEU A 122 0.77 -20.80 22.39
C LEU A 122 0.78 -20.74 23.93
N SER A 123 0.38 -19.61 24.51
CA SER A 123 0.24 -19.48 25.97
C SER A 123 -0.88 -20.35 26.56
N ALA A 124 -1.80 -20.86 25.73
CA ALA A 124 -2.89 -21.73 26.17
C ALA A 124 -2.40 -23.10 26.66
N PHE A 125 -1.20 -23.53 26.26
CA PHE A 125 -0.59 -24.79 26.68
C PHE A 125 0.05 -24.71 28.08
N ILE A 126 0.07 -23.54 28.71
CA ILE A 126 0.74 -23.29 30.00
C ILE A 126 -0.29 -23.33 31.15
N PRO A 127 0.03 -23.95 32.30
CA PRO A 127 -0.86 -23.97 33.47
C PRO A 127 -1.34 -22.58 33.91
N GLN A 128 -2.62 -22.48 34.28
CA GLN A 128 -3.32 -21.24 34.63
C GLN A 128 -2.57 -20.28 35.57
N PRO A 129 -1.94 -20.70 36.69
CA PRO A 129 -1.29 -19.75 37.60
C PRO A 129 -0.09 -19.04 36.97
N ARG A 130 0.54 -19.63 35.94
CA ARG A 130 1.68 -19.06 35.22
C ARG A 130 1.29 -18.40 33.90
N GLN A 131 0.13 -18.76 33.35
CA GLN A 131 -0.32 -18.36 32.02
C GLN A 131 -0.31 -16.83 31.81
N THR A 132 -0.86 -16.05 32.73
CA THR A 132 -0.88 -14.58 32.61
C THR A 132 0.53 -13.98 32.60
N ARG A 133 1.41 -14.45 33.47
CA ARG A 133 2.80 -13.98 33.54
C ARG A 133 3.56 -14.35 32.26
N VAL A 134 3.37 -15.56 31.76
CA VAL A 134 4.01 -15.98 30.50
C VAL A 134 3.45 -15.21 29.30
N ARG A 135 2.14 -14.95 29.24
CA ARG A 135 1.57 -14.07 28.19
C ARG A 135 2.26 -12.71 28.20
N ILE A 136 2.29 -12.04 29.35
CA ILE A 136 2.94 -10.73 29.49
C ILE A 136 4.41 -10.82 29.08
N ALA A 137 5.14 -11.85 29.54
CA ALA A 137 6.55 -12.04 29.20
C ALA A 137 6.77 -12.28 27.70
N CYS A 138 5.96 -13.12 27.04
CA CYS A 138 6.05 -13.38 25.61
C CYS A 138 5.71 -12.14 24.79
N PHE A 139 4.68 -11.39 25.15
CA PHE A 139 4.36 -10.12 24.50
C PHE A 139 5.46 -9.08 24.74
N ALA A 140 5.95 -8.93 25.96
CA ALA A 140 7.07 -8.02 26.23
C ALA A 140 8.32 -8.40 25.44
N ALA A 141 8.69 -9.69 25.41
CA ALA A 141 9.84 -10.18 24.66
C ALA A 141 9.67 -9.97 23.15
N ALA A 142 8.51 -10.30 22.58
CA ALA A 142 8.24 -10.08 21.15
C ALA A 142 8.26 -8.59 20.79
N GLY A 143 7.62 -7.74 21.60
CA GLY A 143 7.62 -6.29 21.42
C GLY A 143 9.02 -5.69 21.51
N LEU A 144 9.81 -6.08 22.52
CA LEU A 144 11.20 -5.65 22.68
C LEU A 144 12.10 -6.14 21.55
N ALA A 145 11.95 -7.40 21.11
CA ALA A 145 12.69 -7.94 19.98
C ALA A 145 12.39 -7.18 18.68
N MET A 146 11.11 -6.88 18.44
CA MET A 146 10.70 -6.07 17.29
C MET A 146 11.23 -4.64 17.39
N ALA A 147 11.15 -4.01 18.56
CA ALA A 147 11.71 -2.68 18.77
C ALA A 147 13.23 -2.69 18.54
N GLY A 148 13.96 -3.66 19.08
CA GLY A 148 15.40 -3.82 18.83
C GLY A 148 15.71 -3.98 17.34
N TYR A 149 14.95 -4.84 16.64
CA TYR A 149 15.10 -5.05 15.20
C TYR A 149 14.86 -3.77 14.40
N LEU A 150 13.76 -3.05 14.69
CA LEU A 150 13.39 -1.82 13.99
C LEU A 150 14.38 -0.67 14.22
N ASN A 151 15.04 -0.65 15.37
CA ASN A 151 16.01 0.38 15.74
C ASN A 151 17.47 -0.03 15.49
N SER A 152 17.73 -1.17 14.84
CA SER A 152 19.08 -1.66 14.53
C SER A 152 19.89 -0.71 13.62
N GLY A 153 19.21 0.09 12.79
CA GLY A 153 19.81 1.14 11.96
C GLY A 153 19.72 2.55 12.57
N GLY A 154 19.42 2.64 13.88
CA GLY A 154 19.19 3.90 14.59
C GLY A 154 17.72 4.11 14.98
N ILE A 155 17.49 5.02 15.94
CA ILE A 155 16.18 5.20 16.56
C ILE A 155 15.12 5.68 15.55
N GLN A 156 14.06 4.88 15.38
CA GLN A 156 12.87 5.11 14.57
C GLN A 156 11.63 5.08 15.46
N VAL A 157 11.30 6.23 16.05
CA VAL A 157 10.15 6.39 16.96
C VAL A 157 8.86 5.94 16.28
N THR A 158 8.62 6.36 15.04
CA THR A 158 7.37 6.04 14.34
C THR A 158 7.20 4.55 14.07
N ALA A 159 8.24 3.88 13.58
CA ALA A 159 8.21 2.43 13.36
C ALA A 159 7.98 1.66 14.68
N THR A 160 8.59 2.15 15.77
CA THR A 160 8.43 1.58 17.11
C THR A 160 7.01 1.77 17.64
N LEU A 161 6.39 2.94 17.43
CA LEU A 161 5.00 3.18 17.83
C LEU A 161 4.03 2.30 17.04
N TYR A 162 4.26 2.13 15.74
CA TYR A 162 3.43 1.29 14.86
C TYR A 162 3.41 -0.18 15.28
N THR A 163 4.47 -0.66 15.95
CA THR A 163 4.52 -2.03 16.43
C THR A 163 4.06 -2.14 17.87
N LEU A 164 4.61 -1.34 18.78
CA LEU A 164 4.34 -1.49 20.21
C LEU A 164 2.92 -1.10 20.61
N MET A 165 2.33 -0.04 20.04
CA MET A 165 1.01 0.44 20.49
C MET A 165 -0.12 -0.53 20.13
N PRO A 166 -0.24 -1.02 18.88
CA PRO A 166 -1.22 -2.06 18.54
C PRO A 166 -0.99 -3.31 19.38
N PHE A 167 0.27 -3.73 19.54
CA PHE A 167 0.61 -4.94 20.26
C PHE A 167 0.29 -4.86 21.76
N LEU A 168 0.52 -3.70 22.39
CA LEU A 168 0.14 -3.43 23.77
C LEU A 168 -1.38 -3.38 23.93
N SER A 169 -2.11 -2.75 23.01
CA SER A 169 -3.58 -2.70 23.06
C SER A 169 -4.20 -4.11 22.98
N MET A 170 -3.64 -4.98 22.14
CA MET A 170 -4.04 -6.39 22.04
C MET A 170 -3.73 -7.18 23.32
N LEU A 171 -2.56 -6.95 23.93
CA LEU A 171 -2.19 -7.56 25.22
C LEU A 171 -3.16 -7.14 26.33
N LEU A 172 -3.36 -5.82 26.51
CA LEU A 172 -4.22 -5.28 27.56
C LEU A 172 -5.64 -5.85 27.44
N PHE A 173 -6.17 -5.89 26.22
CA PHE A 173 -7.48 -6.49 25.99
C PHE A 173 -7.50 -7.99 26.29
N GLY A 174 -6.47 -8.74 25.85
CA GLY A 174 -6.34 -10.17 26.15
C GLY A 174 -6.24 -10.49 27.65
N LEU A 175 -5.65 -9.59 28.44
CA LEU A 175 -5.57 -9.71 29.90
C LEU A 175 -6.91 -9.43 30.58
N LEU A 176 -7.64 -8.40 30.13
CA LEU A 176 -8.99 -8.10 30.60
C LEU A 176 -9.96 -9.24 30.25
N ALA A 177 -9.75 -9.84 29.09
CA ALA A 177 -10.52 -10.95 28.56
C ALA A 177 -10.36 -12.26 29.34
N GLY A 178 -9.12 -12.60 29.70
CA GLY A 178 -8.77 -13.89 30.30
C GLY A 178 -9.40 -14.17 31.67
N LYS A 179 -9.93 -13.15 32.35
CA LYS A 179 -10.58 -13.31 33.66
C LYS A 179 -12.00 -13.89 33.58
N GLN A 180 -12.61 -13.96 32.40
CA GLN A 180 -14.06 -14.19 32.27
C GLN A 180 -14.48 -15.33 31.34
N THR A 181 -13.56 -16.05 30.71
CA THR A 181 -13.92 -17.16 29.79
C THR A 181 -14.03 -18.49 30.55
N PRO A 182 -15.25 -19.03 30.78
CA PRO A 182 -15.39 -20.38 31.31
C PRO A 182 -14.80 -21.40 30.35
N SER A 183 -13.93 -22.25 30.88
CA SER A 183 -13.18 -23.30 30.20
C SER A 183 -14.10 -24.41 29.66
N ALA A 184 -14.85 -24.16 28.59
CA ALA A 184 -15.80 -25.13 28.07
C ALA A 184 -15.19 -26.12 27.05
N LEU A 185 -13.97 -25.89 26.54
CA LEU A 185 -13.29 -26.81 25.65
C LEU A 185 -11.78 -26.89 25.88
N PRO A 186 -11.16 -28.06 25.64
CA PRO A 186 -9.71 -28.18 25.62
C PRO A 186 -9.17 -27.34 24.46
N HIS A 187 -8.49 -26.26 24.80
CA HIS A 187 -7.83 -25.32 23.88
C HIS A 187 -7.04 -26.01 22.76
N THR A 188 -6.50 -27.21 23.04
CA THR A 188 -5.73 -28.04 22.12
C THR A 188 -6.53 -28.56 20.91
N ARG A 189 -7.86 -28.69 21.01
CA ARG A 189 -8.71 -29.17 19.90
C ARG A 189 -9.05 -28.03 18.94
N THR A 190 -9.36 -26.83 19.45
CA THR A 190 -9.66 -25.63 18.65
C THR A 190 -8.47 -25.22 17.79
N TRP A 191 -7.26 -25.19 18.38
CA TRP A 191 -6.03 -24.88 17.63
C TRP A 191 -5.79 -25.84 16.47
N ARG A 192 -5.91 -27.16 16.70
CA ARG A 192 -5.67 -28.17 15.65
C ARG A 192 -6.64 -28.02 14.48
N VAL A 193 -7.90 -27.72 14.74
CA VAL A 193 -8.91 -27.51 13.68
C VAL A 193 -8.64 -26.23 12.90
N CYS A 194 -8.32 -25.11 13.57
CA CYS A 194 -7.97 -23.86 12.89
C CYS A 194 -6.68 -24.00 12.07
N ALA A 195 -5.64 -24.60 12.65
CA ALA A 195 -4.36 -24.82 11.98
C ALA A 195 -4.52 -25.76 10.78
N GLY A 196 -5.26 -26.87 10.94
CA GLY A 196 -5.59 -27.77 9.84
C GLY A 196 -6.39 -27.07 8.73
N GLY A 197 -7.33 -26.20 9.10
CA GLY A 197 -8.10 -25.40 8.15
C GLY A 197 -7.26 -24.39 7.38
N VAL A 198 -6.36 -23.67 8.06
CA VAL A 198 -5.42 -22.75 7.41
C VAL A 198 -4.49 -23.51 6.48
N VAL A 199 -3.92 -24.65 6.92
CA VAL A 199 -3.08 -25.50 6.07
C VAL A 199 -3.87 -25.97 4.84
N LEU A 200 -5.11 -26.43 5.02
CA LEU A 200 -5.95 -26.87 3.91
C LEU A 200 -6.25 -25.73 2.92
N CYS A 201 -6.55 -24.52 3.41
CA CYS A 201 -6.73 -23.34 2.55
C CYS A 201 -5.44 -22.99 1.81
N LEU A 202 -4.28 -23.03 2.47
CA LEU A 202 -2.97 -22.81 1.85
C LEU A 202 -2.67 -23.86 0.77
N LEU A 203 -3.01 -25.13 1.02
CA LEU A 203 -2.88 -26.21 0.03
C LEU A 203 -3.79 -25.97 -1.18
N PHE A 204 -5.01 -25.45 -1.00
CA PHE A 204 -5.88 -25.06 -2.12
C PHE A 204 -5.38 -23.85 -2.92
N LEU A 205 -4.63 -22.94 -2.26
CA LEU A 205 -4.03 -21.77 -2.90
C LEU A 205 -2.70 -22.08 -3.58
N LEU A 206 -1.97 -23.10 -3.14
CA LEU A 206 -0.65 -23.44 -3.65
C LEU A 206 -0.62 -23.68 -5.17
N PRO A 207 -1.55 -24.47 -5.78
CA PRO A 207 -1.59 -24.63 -7.23
C PRO A 207 -1.80 -23.30 -7.97
N VAL A 208 -2.59 -22.39 -7.41
CA VAL A 208 -2.81 -21.06 -7.99
C VAL A 208 -1.53 -20.24 -7.95
N PHE A 209 -0.77 -20.26 -6.85
CA PHE A 209 0.52 -19.58 -6.79
C PHE A 209 1.59 -20.18 -7.72
N VAL A 210 1.49 -21.47 -8.04
CA VAL A 210 2.42 -22.15 -8.95
C VAL A 210 2.05 -21.92 -10.42
N GLN A 211 0.76 -21.96 -10.76
CA GLN A 211 0.29 -21.94 -12.16
C GLN A 211 -0.19 -20.57 -12.63
N ALA A 212 -0.76 -19.76 -11.74
CA ALA A 212 -1.29 -18.45 -12.08
C ALA A 212 -0.34 -17.35 -11.58
N SER A 213 -0.04 -16.41 -12.46
CA SER A 213 0.64 -15.20 -12.04
C SER A 213 -0.27 -14.38 -11.13
N PHE A 214 0.31 -13.58 -10.23
CA PHE A 214 -0.46 -12.58 -9.47
C PHE A 214 -1.33 -11.69 -10.37
N LEU A 215 -0.87 -11.43 -11.60
CA LEU A 215 -1.62 -10.67 -12.60
C LEU A 215 -2.90 -11.40 -13.03
N ASP A 216 -2.89 -12.73 -13.17
CA ASP A 216 -4.08 -13.51 -13.53
C ASP A 216 -5.14 -13.44 -12.42
N ILE A 217 -4.70 -13.56 -11.16
CA ILE A 217 -5.58 -13.44 -9.98
C ILE A 217 -6.18 -12.03 -9.92
N ARG A 218 -5.34 -11.00 -10.09
CA ARG A 218 -5.75 -9.60 -10.12
C ARG A 218 -6.78 -9.36 -11.22
N ASP A 219 -6.52 -9.80 -12.43
CA ASP A 219 -7.38 -9.52 -13.57
C ASP A 219 -8.72 -10.23 -13.43
N TYR A 220 -8.72 -11.48 -12.95
CA TYR A 220 -9.95 -12.24 -12.74
C TYR A 220 -10.81 -11.69 -11.60
N LEU A 221 -10.20 -11.41 -10.43
CA LEU A 221 -10.95 -11.01 -9.23
C LEU A 221 -11.22 -9.51 -9.18
N LEU A 222 -10.22 -8.68 -9.52
CA LEU A 222 -10.31 -7.23 -9.35
C LEU A 222 -10.84 -6.52 -10.59
N LEU A 223 -10.51 -6.94 -11.81
CA LEU A 223 -10.87 -6.12 -12.98
C LEU A 223 -12.27 -6.43 -13.54
N ARG A 224 -12.85 -7.59 -13.23
CA ARG A 224 -14.14 -8.03 -13.79
C ARG A 224 -15.39 -7.71 -12.96
N SER A 225 -15.22 -7.38 -11.69
CA SER A 225 -16.33 -7.05 -10.79
C SER A 225 -16.33 -5.57 -10.42
N ASP A 226 -17.49 -4.96 -10.20
CA ASP A 226 -17.56 -3.56 -9.79
C ASP A 226 -16.87 -3.31 -8.45
N ALA A 227 -17.03 -4.24 -7.51
CA ALA A 227 -16.32 -4.20 -6.23
C ALA A 227 -14.80 -4.29 -6.41
N GLY A 228 -14.34 -5.17 -7.30
CA GLY A 228 -12.94 -5.28 -7.66
C GLY A 228 -12.39 -4.01 -8.30
N ARG A 229 -13.14 -3.41 -9.25
CA ARG A 229 -12.75 -2.16 -9.92
C ARG A 229 -12.71 -1.01 -8.94
N ALA A 230 -13.67 -0.93 -8.01
CA ALA A 230 -13.65 0.04 -6.93
C ALA A 230 -12.41 -0.14 -6.03
N MET A 231 -12.05 -1.38 -5.67
CA MET A 231 -10.83 -1.67 -4.92
C MET A 231 -9.56 -1.30 -5.69
N ASN A 232 -9.53 -1.56 -7.00
CA ASN A 232 -8.42 -1.18 -7.88
C ASN A 232 -8.26 0.35 -7.95
N ARG A 233 -9.36 1.09 -8.13
CA ARG A 233 -9.34 2.56 -8.11
C ARG A 233 -8.86 3.10 -6.76
N PHE A 234 -9.40 2.57 -5.67
CA PHE A 234 -8.96 2.90 -4.31
C PHE A 234 -7.45 2.67 -4.14
N TYR A 235 -6.94 1.54 -4.60
CA TYR A 235 -5.51 1.22 -4.56
C TYR A 235 -4.68 2.29 -5.28
N TYR A 236 -5.03 2.63 -6.52
CA TYR A 236 -4.26 3.60 -7.32
C TYR A 236 -4.35 5.04 -6.79
N HIS A 237 -5.49 5.45 -6.25
CA HIS A 237 -5.66 6.77 -5.62
C HIS A 237 -4.80 6.90 -4.35
N HIS A 238 -4.80 5.91 -3.46
CA HIS A 238 -4.35 6.12 -2.08
C HIS A 238 -3.02 5.47 -1.72
N THR A 239 -2.54 4.45 -2.45
CA THR A 239 -1.33 3.71 -2.03
C THR A 239 -0.01 4.40 -2.36
N LEU A 240 -0.03 5.43 -3.19
CA LEU A 240 1.19 6.17 -3.52
C LEU A 240 1.78 6.89 -2.30
N TYR A 241 0.93 7.52 -1.50
CA TYR A 241 1.33 8.29 -0.32
C TYR A 241 2.05 7.44 0.75
N PRO A 242 1.48 6.31 1.23
CA PRO A 242 2.18 5.45 2.18
C PRO A 242 3.43 4.80 1.56
N ALA A 243 3.45 4.53 0.25
CA ALA A 243 4.64 4.02 -0.41
C ALA A 243 5.79 5.04 -0.36
N GLU A 244 5.51 6.33 -0.53
CA GLU A 244 6.51 7.40 -0.41
C GLU A 244 7.11 7.54 0.99
N VAL A 245 6.35 7.23 2.06
CA VAL A 245 6.87 7.19 3.44
C VAL A 245 7.95 6.11 3.57
N LEU A 246 7.75 4.97 2.89
CA LEU A 246 8.61 3.79 3.02
C LEU A 246 9.87 3.87 2.15
N LYS A 247 9.76 4.48 0.97
CA LYS A 247 10.83 4.48 -0.03
C LYS A 247 12.14 5.10 0.50
N PRO A 248 13.29 4.44 0.28
CA PRO A 248 14.60 5.08 0.41
C PRO A 248 14.68 6.33 -0.47
N HIS A 249 15.52 7.30 -0.09
CA HIS A 249 15.64 8.59 -0.77
C HIS A 249 15.83 8.45 -2.30
N VAL A 250 16.72 7.55 -2.74
CA VAL A 250 17.00 7.30 -4.17
C VAL A 250 15.79 6.81 -4.99
N HIS A 251 14.78 6.23 -4.31
CA HIS A 251 13.57 5.68 -4.93
C HIS A 251 12.35 6.61 -4.81
N ARG A 252 12.46 7.74 -4.11
CA ARG A 252 11.39 8.74 -4.01
C ARG A 252 11.16 9.40 -5.37
N GLN A 253 9.92 9.87 -5.57
CA GLN A 253 9.54 10.61 -6.79
C GLN A 253 10.32 11.91 -6.96
N LEU A 254 10.49 12.64 -5.86
CA LEU A 254 11.28 13.86 -5.80
C LEU A 254 12.48 13.59 -4.88
N LYS A 255 13.67 13.95 -5.34
CA LYS A 255 14.93 13.74 -4.60
C LYS A 255 15.59 15.08 -4.31
N PRO A 256 14.96 15.91 -3.47
CA PRO A 256 15.58 17.16 -3.05
C PRO A 256 16.91 16.88 -2.36
N LEU A 257 17.90 17.70 -2.67
CA LEU A 257 19.23 17.65 -2.10
C LEU A 257 19.64 19.08 -1.77
N VAL A 258 19.91 19.37 -0.50
CA VAL A 258 20.47 20.68 -0.15
C VAL A 258 21.94 20.68 -0.56
N VAL A 259 22.33 21.57 -1.46
CA VAL A 259 23.71 21.64 -1.96
C VAL A 259 24.36 22.93 -1.47
N LYS A 260 25.47 22.80 -0.74
CA LYS A 260 26.34 23.91 -0.34
C LYS A 260 27.76 23.66 -0.83
N GLY A 261 28.49 24.72 -1.11
CA GLY A 261 29.89 24.68 -1.48
C GLY A 261 30.30 26.01 -2.06
N ASP A 262 31.59 26.31 -1.98
CA ASP A 262 32.20 27.48 -2.60
C ASP A 262 33.32 26.98 -3.52
N VAL A 263 32.90 26.37 -4.63
CA VAL A 263 33.80 25.80 -5.65
C VAL A 263 33.37 26.29 -7.03
N PRO A 264 34.32 26.57 -7.95
CA PRO A 264 34.01 27.03 -9.31
C PRO A 264 33.07 26.09 -10.08
N GLU A 265 33.15 24.79 -9.82
CA GLU A 265 32.38 23.74 -10.49
C GLU A 265 30.94 23.58 -9.95
N LEU A 266 30.53 24.34 -8.94
CA LEU A 266 29.25 24.14 -8.26
C LEU A 266 28.05 24.19 -9.23
N ALA A 267 28.08 25.09 -10.21
CA ALA A 267 27.04 25.19 -11.24
C ALA A 267 26.96 23.90 -12.09
N ARG A 268 28.12 23.35 -12.49
CA ARG A 268 28.22 22.08 -13.23
C ARG A 268 27.73 20.91 -12.40
N ILE A 269 28.05 20.89 -11.10
CA ILE A 269 27.55 19.87 -10.16
C ILE A 269 26.03 19.94 -10.05
N LYS A 270 25.46 21.14 -9.83
CA LYS A 270 23.99 21.35 -9.78
C LYS A 270 23.33 20.84 -11.06
N GLN A 271 23.88 21.14 -12.25
CA GLN A 271 23.36 20.62 -13.52
C GLN A 271 23.44 19.09 -13.63
N LEU A 272 24.54 18.48 -13.17
CA LEU A 272 24.70 17.03 -13.18
C LEU A 272 23.70 16.34 -12.24
N LEU A 273 23.45 16.92 -11.07
CA LEU A 273 22.44 16.44 -10.12
C LEU A 273 21.03 16.46 -10.75
N VAL A 274 20.65 17.55 -11.43
CA VAL A 274 19.36 17.64 -12.14
C VAL A 274 19.22 16.57 -13.24
N ARG A 275 20.30 16.27 -13.97
CA ARG A 275 20.33 15.16 -14.94
C ARG A 275 20.10 13.80 -14.27
N LEU A 276 20.58 13.65 -13.04
CA LEU A 276 20.39 12.47 -12.18
C LEU A 276 19.08 12.46 -11.40
N ASP A 277 18.21 13.45 -11.62
CA ASP A 277 16.92 13.62 -10.91
C ASP A 277 17.09 13.91 -9.41
N ALA A 278 18.28 14.36 -9.00
CA ALA A 278 18.54 14.95 -7.69
C ALA A 278 18.38 16.46 -7.82
N LEU A 279 17.38 17.02 -7.12
CA LEU A 279 16.97 18.41 -7.29
C LEU A 279 17.74 19.28 -6.30
N PRO A 280 18.75 20.04 -6.73
CA PRO A 280 19.56 20.86 -5.83
C PRO A 280 18.71 22.00 -5.29
N LEU A 281 18.60 22.09 -3.98
CA LEU A 281 17.97 23.19 -3.27
C LEU A 281 19.06 24.12 -2.72
N ASP A 282 18.85 25.42 -2.92
CA ASP A 282 19.64 26.46 -2.31
C ASP A 282 19.00 26.85 -0.97
N PRO A 283 19.66 26.60 0.16
CA PRO A 283 19.10 26.91 1.47
C PRO A 283 19.20 28.40 1.82
N ASP A 284 20.04 29.16 1.12
CA ASP A 284 20.32 30.57 1.44
C ASP A 284 19.41 31.52 0.65
N HIS A 285 18.73 31.00 -0.38
CA HIS A 285 17.69 31.71 -1.16
C HIS A 285 16.37 30.93 -1.16
N PRO A 286 15.67 30.80 -0.01
CA PRO A 286 14.31 30.30 -0.03
C PRO A 286 13.45 31.31 -0.82
N PRO A 287 12.62 30.87 -1.77
CA PRO A 287 11.79 31.78 -2.55
C PRO A 287 10.90 32.65 -1.64
N ASP A 288 10.64 33.91 -2.03
CA ASP A 288 10.00 34.94 -1.20
C ASP A 288 8.67 34.51 -0.54
N ARG A 289 7.82 33.75 -1.26
CA ARG A 289 6.55 33.23 -0.70
C ARG A 289 6.73 32.13 0.35
N THR A 290 7.88 31.47 0.37
CA THR A 290 8.26 30.47 1.36
C THR A 290 9.13 31.04 2.49
N ALA A 291 9.66 32.27 2.39
CA ALA A 291 10.50 32.84 3.45
C ALA A 291 9.79 32.89 4.83
N GLN A 292 8.46 33.03 4.85
CA GLN A 292 7.65 32.98 6.06
C GLN A 292 7.36 31.53 6.54
N ALA A 293 7.27 30.57 5.62
CA ALA A 293 7.10 29.14 5.91
C ALA A 293 8.43 28.40 6.22
N VAL A 294 9.57 28.92 5.76
CA VAL A 294 10.93 28.36 5.93
C VAL A 294 11.52 28.75 7.29
N LYS A 295 11.00 29.80 7.96
CA LYS A 295 11.22 29.97 9.41
C LYS A 295 10.80 28.72 10.19
N GLU A 296 9.87 27.91 9.65
CA GLU A 296 9.63 26.56 10.14
C GLU A 296 10.71 25.59 9.58
N ARG A 297 11.80 25.48 10.35
CA ARG A 297 12.83 24.42 10.27
C ARG A 297 12.35 22.98 9.97
N PRO A 298 11.13 22.50 10.31
CA PRO A 298 10.67 21.14 10.01
C PRO A 298 10.81 20.67 8.55
N VAL A 299 10.67 21.53 7.53
CA VAL A 299 10.70 21.07 6.12
C VAL A 299 12.09 20.55 5.71
N LEU A 300 13.15 21.10 6.31
CA LEU A 300 14.54 20.70 6.08
C LEU A 300 14.94 19.45 6.87
N SER A 301 14.15 19.07 7.88
CA SER A 301 14.50 17.98 8.78
C SER A 301 14.42 16.64 8.06
N GLY A 302 15.57 15.99 7.92
CA GLY A 302 15.70 14.70 7.23
C GLY A 302 16.01 14.78 5.73
N LEU A 303 16.22 15.97 5.16
CA LEU A 303 16.79 16.08 3.80
C LEU A 303 18.27 15.71 3.79
N LEU A 304 18.70 15.09 2.69
CA LEU A 304 20.10 14.86 2.42
C LEU A 304 20.77 16.21 2.10
N ARG A 305 21.95 16.42 2.65
CA ARG A 305 22.79 17.60 2.43
C ARG A 305 24.10 17.14 1.79
N LEU A 306 24.51 17.86 0.76
CA LEU A 306 25.78 17.70 0.08
C LEU A 306 26.59 18.98 0.28
N HIS A 307 27.69 18.88 1.03
CA HIS A 307 28.67 19.94 1.13
C HIS A 307 29.85 19.61 0.22
N VAL A 308 30.14 20.50 -0.72
CA VAL A 308 31.18 20.34 -1.73
C VAL A 308 32.36 21.23 -1.40
N THR A 309 33.54 20.62 -1.28
CA THR A 309 34.85 21.30 -1.21
C THR A 309 35.70 20.82 -2.39
N PRO A 310 36.84 21.48 -2.70
CA PRO A 310 37.71 21.08 -3.81
C PRO A 310 38.11 19.60 -3.75
N ASP A 311 38.45 19.10 -2.56
CA ASP A 311 39.00 17.74 -2.40
C ASP A 311 37.96 16.72 -1.94
N THR A 312 36.87 17.17 -1.30
CA THR A 312 35.93 16.26 -0.63
C THR A 312 34.48 16.65 -0.80
N TRP A 313 33.63 15.62 -0.94
CA TRP A 313 32.19 15.71 -0.89
C TRP A 313 31.70 15.08 0.42
N THR A 314 31.05 15.89 1.25
CA THR A 314 30.48 15.44 2.51
C THR A 314 28.98 15.28 2.37
N PHE A 315 28.51 14.05 2.57
CA PHE A 315 27.09 13.75 2.65
C PHE A 315 26.66 13.73 4.12
N SER A 316 25.65 14.52 4.45
CA SER A 316 25.12 14.62 5.81
C SER A 316 23.61 14.73 5.83
N THR A 317 23.05 14.49 7.00
CA THR A 317 21.68 14.89 7.36
C THR A 317 21.81 15.99 8.41
N GLU A 318 20.71 16.64 8.78
CA GLU A 318 20.71 17.62 9.87
C GLU A 318 21.29 17.06 11.19
N ARG A 319 21.14 15.76 11.44
CA ARG A 319 21.51 15.13 12.72
C ARG A 319 22.91 14.54 12.73
N GLN A 320 23.47 14.20 11.57
CA GLN A 320 24.74 13.48 11.49
C GLN A 320 25.37 13.57 10.11
N THR A 321 26.70 13.57 10.08
CA THR A 321 27.48 13.25 8.88
C THR A 321 27.32 11.78 8.55
N LEU A 322 27.02 11.45 7.29
CA LEU A 322 26.87 10.07 6.82
C LEU A 322 28.24 9.51 6.41
N PHE A 323 28.93 10.21 5.52
CA PHE A 323 30.31 9.90 5.13
C PHE A 323 30.93 11.08 4.35
N ASN A 324 32.25 11.06 4.28
CA ASN A 324 33.04 11.88 3.36
C ASN A 324 33.53 10.99 2.21
N ALA A 325 33.55 11.54 1.01
CA ALA A 325 34.14 10.92 -0.17
C ALA A 325 35.11 11.91 -0.83
N PRO A 326 36.20 11.44 -1.46
CA PRO A 326 36.98 12.28 -2.36
C PRO A 326 36.09 12.89 -3.44
N ALA A 327 36.42 14.08 -3.92
CA ALA A 327 35.73 14.69 -5.05
C ALA A 327 35.75 13.73 -6.25
N PRO A 328 34.57 13.27 -6.72
CA PRO A 328 34.49 12.34 -7.85
C PRO A 328 34.77 13.07 -9.16
N ASP A 329 35.11 12.30 -10.20
CA ASP A 329 34.94 12.79 -11.56
C ASP A 329 33.49 13.22 -11.81
N LEU A 330 33.30 14.36 -12.49
CA LEU A 330 32.00 14.99 -12.77
C LEU A 330 31.29 14.30 -13.95
N SER A 331 31.24 12.98 -13.90
CA SER A 331 30.50 12.10 -14.80
C SER A 331 29.32 11.43 -14.10
N VAL A 332 28.35 10.96 -14.89
CA VAL A 332 27.06 10.45 -14.39
C VAL A 332 27.22 9.23 -13.48
N GLY A 333 28.16 8.33 -13.79
CA GLY A 333 28.37 7.07 -13.07
C GLY A 333 28.83 7.26 -11.62
N PRO A 334 29.99 7.91 -11.39
CA PRO A 334 30.54 8.15 -10.05
C PRO A 334 29.57 8.92 -9.13
N VAL A 335 28.97 10.00 -9.63
CA VAL A 335 28.02 10.81 -8.85
C VAL A 335 26.77 10.01 -8.50
N ARG A 336 26.25 9.19 -9.43
CA ARG A 336 25.12 8.30 -9.14
C ARG A 336 25.46 7.27 -8.06
N ALA A 337 26.66 6.71 -8.07
CA ALA A 337 27.11 5.77 -7.06
C ALA A 337 27.18 6.42 -5.67
N LEU A 338 27.70 7.66 -5.58
CA LEU A 338 27.72 8.42 -4.32
C LEU A 338 26.30 8.75 -3.82
N LEU A 339 25.40 9.18 -4.68
CA LEU A 339 23.99 9.43 -4.31
C LEU A 339 23.31 8.15 -3.82
N ARG A 340 23.59 7.00 -4.45
CA ARG A 340 23.06 5.70 -4.01
C ARG A 340 23.59 5.33 -2.62
N ARG A 341 24.89 5.45 -2.41
CA ARG A 341 25.54 5.21 -1.11
C ARG A 341 25.00 6.15 -0.03
N ALA A 342 24.79 7.42 -0.35
CA ALA A 342 24.18 8.40 0.56
C ALA A 342 22.75 8.04 0.93
N SER A 343 21.95 7.62 -0.06
CA SER A 343 20.60 7.12 0.18
C SER A 343 20.61 5.89 1.09
N GLU A 344 21.45 4.90 0.80
CA GLU A 344 21.59 3.67 1.60
C GLU A 344 22.02 3.97 3.05
N ALA A 345 23.02 4.85 3.23
CA ALA A 345 23.49 5.27 4.56
C ALA A 345 22.44 6.07 5.36
N SER A 346 21.54 6.78 4.67
CA SER A 346 20.45 7.52 5.31
C SER A 346 19.21 6.66 5.63
N ASP A 347 19.13 5.45 5.06
CA ASP A 347 17.92 4.63 5.06
C ASP A 347 17.79 3.80 6.35
N ARG A 348 17.19 4.43 7.35
CA ARG A 348 16.88 3.79 8.63
C ARG A 348 15.58 2.96 8.62
N MET A 349 14.81 3.00 7.53
CA MET A 349 13.49 2.35 7.42
C MET A 349 13.56 0.94 6.83
N GLY A 350 14.77 0.43 6.52
CA GLY A 350 15.00 -0.91 5.99
C GLY A 350 14.33 -2.03 6.78
N PRO A 351 14.60 -2.17 8.09
CA PRO A 351 13.95 -3.19 8.93
C PRO A 351 12.42 -3.09 8.93
N PHE A 352 11.88 -1.86 8.97
CA PHE A 352 10.44 -1.64 8.96
C PHE A 352 9.79 -2.08 7.66
N ARG A 353 10.40 -1.79 6.51
CA ARG A 353 9.94 -2.29 5.20
C ARG A 353 9.96 -3.81 5.12
N ARG A 354 11.01 -4.46 5.63
CA ARG A 354 11.09 -5.93 5.68
C ARG A 354 9.98 -6.51 6.55
N LEU A 355 9.68 -5.89 7.69
CA LEU A 355 8.58 -6.31 8.56
C LEU A 355 7.21 -6.17 7.86
N ILE A 356 6.98 -5.07 7.14
CA ILE A 356 5.77 -4.90 6.32
C ILE A 356 5.68 -6.00 5.26
N LEU A 357 6.79 -6.30 4.57
CA LEU A 357 6.81 -7.35 3.54
C LEU A 357 6.51 -8.74 4.13
N ILE A 358 7.15 -9.10 5.25
CA ILE A 358 6.87 -10.35 5.97
C ILE A 358 5.40 -10.40 6.39
N SER A 359 4.88 -9.29 6.92
CA SER A 359 3.48 -9.18 7.32
C SER A 359 2.54 -9.32 6.13
N LEU A 360 2.87 -8.74 4.99
CA LEU A 360 2.08 -8.85 3.76
C LEU A 360 2.07 -10.28 3.19
N VAL A 361 3.22 -10.95 3.18
CA VAL A 361 3.36 -12.29 2.60
C VAL A 361 2.78 -13.38 3.50
N ALA A 362 3.06 -13.32 4.80
CA ALA A 362 2.65 -14.37 5.75
C ALA A 362 1.50 -13.94 6.68
N GLY A 363 1.58 -12.71 7.20
CA GLY A 363 0.65 -12.19 8.19
C GLY A 363 -0.76 -11.97 7.65
N VAL A 364 -0.88 -11.36 6.47
CA VAL A 364 -2.17 -11.05 5.83
C VAL A 364 -2.95 -12.33 5.50
N PRO A 365 -2.39 -13.33 4.78
CA PRO A 365 -3.12 -14.58 4.54
C PRO A 365 -3.54 -15.29 5.82
N LEU A 366 -2.67 -15.30 6.84
CA LEU A 366 -2.96 -15.94 8.13
C LEU A 366 -4.11 -15.23 8.86
N PHE A 367 -4.06 -13.90 8.98
CA PHE A 367 -5.09 -13.12 9.67
C PHE A 367 -6.43 -13.16 8.93
N LEU A 368 -6.41 -13.04 7.59
CA LEU A 368 -7.61 -13.16 6.78
C LEU A 368 -8.21 -14.57 6.90
N GLY A 369 -7.40 -15.62 6.80
CA GLY A 369 -7.85 -17.00 7.00
C GLY A 369 -8.51 -17.19 8.36
N ILE A 370 -7.88 -16.71 9.43
CA ILE A 370 -8.46 -16.74 10.79
C ILE A 370 -9.82 -16.01 10.80
N THR A 371 -9.86 -14.76 10.34
CA THR A 371 -11.07 -13.92 10.35
C THR A 371 -12.21 -14.54 9.53
N LEU A 372 -11.90 -15.07 8.36
CA LEU A 372 -12.85 -15.71 7.46
C LEU A 372 -13.37 -17.05 8.01
N ILE A 373 -12.61 -17.76 8.86
CA ILE A 373 -13.12 -18.92 9.60
C ILE A 373 -14.07 -18.47 10.72
N TRP A 374 -13.75 -17.36 11.40
CA TRP A 374 -14.53 -16.89 12.55
C TRP A 374 -15.95 -16.45 12.18
N ILE A 375 -16.17 -15.85 11.01
CA ILE A 375 -17.50 -15.40 10.56
C ILE A 375 -18.52 -16.57 10.49
N PRO A 376 -18.29 -17.63 9.68
CA PRO A 376 -19.19 -18.78 9.62
C PRO A 376 -19.22 -19.53 10.95
N PHE A 377 -18.11 -19.58 11.70
CA PHE A 377 -18.11 -20.17 13.04
C PHE A 377 -19.13 -19.48 13.97
N LEU A 378 -19.17 -18.15 13.99
CA LEU A 378 -20.15 -17.41 14.80
C LEU A 378 -21.59 -17.67 14.35
N CYS A 379 -21.83 -17.80 13.05
CA CYS A 379 -23.14 -18.19 12.52
C CYS A 379 -23.52 -19.62 12.93
N TYR A 380 -22.65 -20.60 12.72
CA TYR A 380 -22.90 -21.99 13.10
C TYR A 380 -23.04 -22.17 14.61
N ARG A 381 -22.34 -21.36 15.41
CA ARG A 381 -22.45 -21.41 16.87
C ARG A 381 -23.86 -21.09 17.38
N ARG A 382 -24.68 -20.37 16.59
CA ARG A 382 -26.08 -20.08 16.92
C ARG A 382 -26.98 -21.32 16.83
N VAL A 383 -26.65 -22.26 15.94
CA VAL A 383 -27.49 -23.43 15.63
C VAL A 383 -26.89 -24.75 16.11
N MET A 384 -25.57 -24.82 16.27
CA MET A 384 -24.85 -26.06 16.57
C MET A 384 -23.97 -25.92 17.82
N PRO A 385 -23.73 -27.04 18.54
CA PRO A 385 -22.71 -27.12 19.57
C PRO A 385 -21.32 -26.76 19.04
N HIS A 386 -20.48 -26.16 19.90
CA HIS A 386 -19.15 -25.70 19.51
C HIS A 386 -18.30 -26.79 18.84
N ARG A 387 -18.41 -28.06 19.29
CA ARG A 387 -17.66 -29.20 18.74
C ARG A 387 -17.87 -29.44 17.24
N TYR A 388 -18.98 -28.97 16.67
CA TYR A 388 -19.31 -29.10 15.25
C TYR A 388 -19.20 -27.77 14.49
N ALA A 389 -19.48 -26.64 15.15
CA ALA A 389 -19.48 -25.33 14.52
C ALA A 389 -18.12 -24.95 13.90
N LEU A 390 -17.00 -25.27 14.58
CA LEU A 390 -15.66 -24.91 14.09
C LEU A 390 -15.20 -25.78 12.90
N PRO A 391 -15.30 -27.13 12.95
CA PRO A 391 -15.05 -27.95 11.77
C PRO A 391 -15.93 -27.55 10.57
N ALA A 392 -17.22 -27.25 10.80
CA ALA A 392 -18.13 -26.80 9.74
C ALA A 392 -17.68 -25.46 9.12
N ALA A 393 -17.22 -24.51 9.94
CA ALA A 393 -16.66 -23.25 9.47
C ALA A 393 -15.42 -23.43 8.60
N VAL A 394 -14.48 -24.27 9.05
CA VAL A 394 -13.26 -24.61 8.30
C VAL A 394 -13.59 -25.31 6.98
N PHE A 395 -14.50 -26.28 7.01
CA PHE A 395 -14.95 -26.99 5.82
C PHE A 395 -15.58 -26.03 4.81
N THR A 396 -16.45 -25.13 5.28
CA THR A 396 -17.09 -24.11 4.43
C THR A 396 -16.06 -23.19 3.77
N LEU A 397 -15.09 -22.68 4.53
CA LEU A 397 -14.03 -21.83 3.96
C LEU A 397 -13.18 -22.61 2.95
N SER A 398 -12.90 -23.88 3.21
CA SER A 398 -12.14 -24.74 2.31
C SER A 398 -12.89 -24.99 1.01
N LEU A 399 -14.21 -25.20 1.07
CA LEU A 399 -15.07 -25.30 -0.12
C LEU A 399 -15.12 -23.99 -0.91
N ILE A 400 -15.25 -22.84 -0.25
CA ILE A 400 -15.24 -21.53 -0.91
C ILE A 400 -13.89 -21.31 -1.59
N THR A 401 -12.79 -21.55 -0.88
CA THR A 401 -11.44 -21.38 -1.40
C THR A 401 -11.21 -22.31 -2.60
N GLY A 402 -11.53 -23.61 -2.45
CA GLY A 402 -11.43 -24.59 -3.55
C GLY A 402 -12.30 -24.22 -4.75
N GLY A 403 -13.53 -23.74 -4.53
CA GLY A 403 -14.42 -23.29 -5.61
C GLY A 403 -13.90 -22.07 -6.36
N VAL A 404 -13.25 -21.12 -5.66
CA VAL A 404 -12.63 -19.94 -6.28
C VAL A 404 -11.33 -20.30 -7.01
N THR A 405 -10.56 -21.26 -6.52
CA THR A 405 -9.28 -21.65 -7.14
C THR A 405 -9.43 -22.64 -8.29
N LEU A 406 -10.48 -23.46 -8.31
CA LEU A 406 -10.72 -24.49 -9.34
C LEU A 406 -10.65 -23.96 -10.78
N PRO A 407 -11.25 -22.80 -11.14
CA PRO A 407 -11.16 -22.26 -12.50
C PRO A 407 -9.73 -21.94 -12.95
N PHE A 408 -8.83 -21.58 -12.03
CA PHE A 408 -7.44 -21.29 -12.36
C PHE A 408 -6.65 -22.56 -12.64
N ILE A 409 -6.97 -23.65 -11.95
CA ILE A 409 -6.34 -24.96 -12.15
C ILE A 409 -6.88 -25.64 -13.42
N ALA A 410 -8.20 -25.53 -13.65
CA ALA A 410 -8.88 -26.20 -14.76
C ALA A 410 -8.61 -25.55 -16.13
N THR A 411 -8.11 -24.32 -16.17
CA THR A 411 -7.86 -23.58 -17.42
C THR A 411 -6.38 -23.23 -17.54
N PRO A 412 -5.49 -24.19 -17.85
CA PRO A 412 -4.08 -23.88 -18.07
C PRO A 412 -3.96 -22.86 -19.20
N GLY A 413 -3.08 -21.87 -19.02
CA GLY A 413 -2.80 -20.87 -20.04
C GLY A 413 -2.36 -21.56 -21.33
N ARG A 414 -3.19 -21.50 -22.38
CA ARG A 414 -2.78 -21.97 -23.71
C ARG A 414 -1.58 -21.15 -24.16
N GLN A 415 -0.48 -21.81 -24.49
CA GLN A 415 0.57 -21.21 -25.30
C GLN A 415 -0.05 -20.90 -26.66
N LEU A 416 -0.10 -19.62 -27.01
CA LEU A 416 -0.64 -19.17 -28.29
C LEU A 416 0.49 -19.20 -29.32
N ASP A 417 0.24 -19.85 -30.45
CA ASP A 417 1.10 -19.77 -31.62
C ASP A 417 0.86 -18.42 -32.34
N THR A 418 1.94 -17.84 -32.85
CA THR A 418 1.96 -16.57 -33.58
C THR A 418 1.01 -16.57 -34.78
N ALA A 419 0.84 -17.72 -35.45
CA ALA A 419 -0.05 -17.88 -36.60
C ALA A 419 -1.53 -17.62 -36.27
N HIS A 420 -1.93 -17.77 -35.00
CA HIS A 420 -3.32 -17.60 -34.56
C HIS A 420 -3.56 -16.33 -33.76
N LEU A 421 -2.61 -15.38 -33.73
CA LEU A 421 -2.74 -14.17 -32.90
C LEU A 421 -3.89 -13.25 -33.35
N ALA A 422 -4.10 -13.11 -34.66
CA ALA A 422 -5.20 -12.31 -35.19
C ALA A 422 -6.56 -12.86 -34.75
N ASP A 423 -6.77 -14.18 -34.86
CA ASP A 423 -7.98 -14.85 -34.41
C ASP A 423 -8.14 -14.78 -32.89
N ALA A 424 -7.03 -14.92 -32.15
CA ALA A 424 -7.02 -14.84 -30.70
C ALA A 424 -7.40 -13.44 -30.20
N LEU A 425 -6.95 -12.37 -30.87
CA LEU A 425 -7.39 -10.99 -30.61
C LEU A 425 -8.87 -10.76 -30.97
N GLY A 426 -9.35 -11.40 -32.03
CA GLY A 426 -10.75 -11.33 -32.45
C GLY A 426 -11.72 -12.16 -31.61
N SER A 427 -11.20 -13.07 -30.78
CA SER A 427 -11.96 -14.02 -29.96
C SER A 427 -12.97 -13.31 -29.05
N THR A 428 -14.13 -13.92 -28.81
CA THR A 428 -15.11 -13.44 -27.82
C THR A 428 -14.69 -13.77 -26.38
N ASP A 429 -13.81 -14.76 -26.19
CA ASP A 429 -13.25 -15.09 -24.88
C ASP A 429 -12.14 -14.10 -24.51
N TRP A 430 -12.40 -13.30 -23.48
CA TRP A 430 -11.46 -12.32 -22.93
C TRP A 430 -10.13 -12.95 -22.49
N ARG A 431 -10.10 -14.22 -22.06
CA ARG A 431 -8.86 -14.89 -21.65
C ARG A 431 -7.93 -15.08 -22.83
N ILE A 432 -8.49 -15.51 -23.97
CA ILE A 432 -7.75 -15.70 -25.21
C ILE A 432 -7.23 -14.36 -25.73
N ARG A 433 -8.09 -13.33 -25.76
CA ARG A 433 -7.69 -11.98 -26.16
C ARG A 433 -6.59 -11.41 -25.27
N ARG A 434 -6.77 -11.48 -23.95
CA ARG A 434 -5.78 -11.03 -22.96
C ARG A 434 -4.44 -11.73 -23.16
N ASN A 435 -4.44 -13.06 -23.29
CA ASN A 435 -3.20 -13.81 -23.49
C ASN A 435 -2.53 -13.47 -24.82
N ALA A 436 -3.32 -13.18 -25.87
CA ALA A 436 -2.79 -12.68 -27.13
C ALA A 436 -2.12 -11.31 -26.96
N LEU A 437 -2.76 -10.36 -26.24
CA LEU A 437 -2.17 -9.05 -25.96
C LEU A 437 -0.90 -9.14 -25.09
N ILE A 438 -0.88 -10.04 -24.09
CA ILE A 438 0.32 -10.32 -23.31
C ILE A 438 1.43 -10.83 -24.22
N HIS A 439 1.12 -11.82 -25.06
CA HIS A 439 2.10 -12.39 -25.99
C HIS A 439 2.62 -11.35 -26.98
N LEU A 440 1.76 -10.49 -27.53
CA LEU A 440 2.17 -9.40 -28.44
C LEU A 440 3.16 -8.46 -27.78
N HIS A 441 2.88 -8.04 -26.55
CA HIS A 441 3.77 -7.17 -25.81
C HIS A 441 5.10 -7.85 -25.48
N ASP A 442 5.06 -9.08 -24.96
CA ASP A 442 6.27 -9.80 -24.55
C ASP A 442 7.15 -10.17 -25.76
N ALA A 443 6.54 -10.43 -26.92
CA ALA A 443 7.23 -10.67 -28.19
C ALA A 443 7.63 -9.40 -28.95
N GLY A 444 7.21 -8.21 -28.48
CA GLY A 444 7.48 -6.94 -29.13
C GLY A 444 6.82 -6.77 -30.51
N ILE A 445 5.71 -7.47 -30.76
CA ILE A 445 4.98 -7.45 -32.03
C ILE A 445 4.04 -6.24 -32.07
N ASP A 446 4.08 -5.48 -33.16
CA ASP A 446 3.18 -4.35 -33.37
C ASP A 446 1.73 -4.85 -33.59
N PRO A 447 0.76 -4.52 -32.70
CA PRO A 447 -0.62 -4.98 -32.86
C PRO A 447 -1.27 -4.47 -34.16
N PHE A 448 -0.79 -3.36 -34.72
CA PHE A 448 -1.32 -2.78 -35.97
C PHE A 448 -0.84 -3.54 -37.22
N SER A 449 0.17 -4.41 -37.09
CA SER A 449 0.66 -5.26 -38.18
C SER A 449 -0.21 -6.50 -38.43
N LEU A 450 -1.08 -6.86 -37.47
CA LEU A 450 -1.93 -8.04 -37.57
C LEU A 450 -3.20 -7.74 -38.37
N PRO A 451 -3.66 -8.64 -39.26
CA PRO A 451 -4.94 -8.49 -39.92
C PRO A 451 -6.07 -8.50 -38.87
N GLY A 452 -7.07 -7.63 -39.03
CA GLY A 452 -8.25 -7.61 -38.16
C GLY A 452 -8.05 -6.92 -36.80
N TRP A 453 -7.02 -6.08 -36.62
CA TRP A 453 -6.83 -5.31 -35.39
C TRP A 453 -7.95 -4.28 -35.15
N GLN A 454 -8.54 -3.69 -36.19
CA GLN A 454 -9.58 -2.65 -36.06
C GLN A 454 -10.88 -3.18 -35.42
N PRO A 455 -11.44 -4.33 -35.85
CA PRO A 455 -12.56 -4.95 -35.14
C PRO A 455 -12.27 -5.28 -33.67
N ALA A 456 -11.03 -5.67 -33.34
CA ALA A 456 -10.62 -5.95 -31.98
C ALA A 456 -10.58 -4.67 -31.12
N LEU A 457 -10.18 -3.53 -31.70
CA LEU A 457 -10.20 -2.23 -31.02
C LEU A 457 -11.60 -1.69 -30.73
N ASN A 458 -12.51 -1.82 -31.69
CA ASN A 458 -13.91 -1.44 -31.51
C ASN A 458 -14.58 -2.27 -30.39
N ARG A 459 -13.93 -3.36 -29.96
CA ARG A 459 -14.34 -4.28 -28.91
C ARG A 459 -13.36 -4.30 -27.74
N LEU A 460 -12.79 -3.15 -27.33
CA LEU A 460 -12.10 -3.02 -26.04
C LEU A 460 -13.03 -2.53 -24.89
N PRO A 461 -14.21 -3.13 -24.58
CA PRO A 461 -15.00 -2.65 -23.46
C PRO A 461 -14.35 -3.00 -22.12
N ASP A 462 -13.58 -4.10 -22.07
CA ASP A 462 -13.01 -4.57 -20.81
C ASP A 462 -11.80 -3.75 -20.38
N LEU A 463 -11.72 -3.51 -19.07
CA LEU A 463 -10.58 -2.82 -18.46
C LEU A 463 -9.26 -3.56 -18.72
N THR A 464 -9.29 -4.89 -18.67
CA THR A 464 -8.11 -5.73 -18.89
C THR A 464 -7.58 -5.58 -20.31
N ASP A 465 -8.47 -5.65 -21.31
CA ASP A 465 -8.10 -5.53 -22.72
C ASP A 465 -7.48 -4.16 -23.00
N ARG A 466 -8.08 -3.07 -22.51
CA ARG A 466 -7.51 -1.70 -22.63
C ARG A 466 -6.14 -1.59 -21.97
N TYR A 467 -5.98 -2.16 -20.77
CA TYR A 467 -4.72 -2.13 -20.04
C TYR A 467 -3.58 -2.83 -20.80
N TYR A 468 -3.82 -4.04 -21.33
CA TYR A 468 -2.79 -4.77 -22.07
C TYR A 468 -2.56 -4.23 -23.47
N PHE A 469 -3.62 -3.74 -24.14
CA PHE A 469 -3.48 -3.06 -25.42
C PHE A 469 -2.61 -1.81 -25.28
N ALA A 470 -2.84 -1.00 -24.23
CA ALA A 470 -2.01 0.18 -23.93
C ALA A 470 -0.52 -0.16 -23.82
N ARG A 471 -0.15 -1.36 -23.32
CA ARG A 471 1.25 -1.80 -23.27
C ARG A 471 1.82 -2.11 -24.65
N CYS A 472 1.01 -2.69 -25.53
CA CYS A 472 1.43 -3.05 -26.90
C CYS A 472 1.79 -1.81 -27.74
N LEU A 473 1.23 -0.64 -27.41
CA LEU A 473 1.56 0.64 -28.06
C LEU A 473 3.05 1.01 -27.97
N ALA A 474 3.79 0.42 -27.03
CA ALA A 474 5.23 0.63 -26.91
C ALA A 474 6.01 0.22 -28.18
N HIS A 475 5.44 -0.69 -28.98
CA HIS A 475 6.09 -1.28 -30.17
C HIS A 475 5.58 -0.69 -31.50
N HIS A 476 4.54 0.15 -31.48
CA HIS A 476 3.99 0.75 -32.69
C HIS A 476 4.64 2.10 -32.99
N SER A 477 5.13 2.34 -34.21
CA SER A 477 5.77 3.62 -34.59
C SER A 477 4.90 4.55 -35.44
N GLY A 478 3.78 4.04 -36.00
CA GLY A 478 2.93 4.76 -36.96
C GLY A 478 1.94 5.77 -36.35
N HIS A 479 1.35 6.61 -37.21
CA HIS A 479 0.30 7.57 -36.80
C HIS A 479 -1.08 6.94 -36.62
N GLN A 480 -1.27 5.69 -37.05
CA GLN A 480 -2.56 4.98 -37.00
C GLN A 480 -3.08 4.82 -35.57
N ALA A 481 -2.20 4.78 -34.57
CA ALA A 481 -2.58 4.68 -33.17
C ALA A 481 -2.95 6.01 -32.50
N ASP A 482 -2.76 7.16 -33.16
CA ASP A 482 -2.83 8.47 -32.50
C ASP A 482 -4.23 8.74 -31.89
N GLY A 483 -5.33 8.47 -32.61
CA GLY A 483 -6.69 8.64 -32.07
C GLY A 483 -7.02 7.69 -30.90
N LEU A 484 -6.47 6.47 -30.94
CA LEU A 484 -6.64 5.51 -29.85
C LEU A 484 -5.83 5.90 -28.61
N ILE A 485 -4.62 6.45 -28.81
CA ILE A 485 -3.79 6.96 -27.71
C ILE A 485 -4.56 8.02 -26.94
N GLU A 486 -5.18 9.00 -27.62
CA GLU A 486 -5.99 10.02 -26.95
C GLU A 486 -7.13 9.36 -26.14
N THR A 487 -7.85 8.42 -26.77
CA THR A 487 -8.94 7.69 -26.10
C THR A 487 -8.48 6.95 -24.83
N LEU A 488 -7.28 6.36 -24.85
CA LEU A 488 -6.72 5.63 -23.71
C LEU A 488 -6.14 6.57 -22.64
N LEU A 489 -5.64 7.74 -23.01
CA LEU A 489 -5.20 8.79 -22.08
C LEU A 489 -6.39 9.45 -21.37
N ASP A 490 -7.54 9.53 -22.03
CA ASP A 490 -8.81 10.03 -21.47
C ASP A 490 -9.60 8.94 -20.72
N SER A 491 -9.04 7.74 -20.56
CA SER A 491 -9.69 6.63 -19.85
C SER A 491 -9.95 7.01 -18.38
N PRO A 492 -11.16 6.71 -17.83
CA PRO A 492 -11.45 6.94 -16.41
C PRO A 492 -10.63 6.03 -15.48
N GLU A 493 -9.99 4.99 -16.03
CA GLU A 493 -9.26 3.99 -15.27
C GLU A 493 -7.75 4.33 -15.27
N ILE A 494 -7.24 4.74 -14.10
CA ILE A 494 -5.86 5.22 -13.88
C ILE A 494 -4.80 4.27 -14.44
N ASN A 495 -4.99 2.96 -14.25
CA ASN A 495 -4.04 1.96 -14.70
C ASN A 495 -3.87 1.95 -16.22
N VAL A 496 -4.93 2.22 -16.99
CA VAL A 496 -4.88 2.35 -18.46
C VAL A 496 -4.10 3.59 -18.86
N VAL A 497 -4.41 4.74 -18.25
CA VAL A 497 -3.72 6.02 -18.51
C VAL A 497 -2.23 5.89 -18.21
N CYS A 498 -1.88 5.32 -17.05
CA CYS A 498 -0.49 5.08 -16.65
C CYS A 498 0.26 4.17 -17.63
N LYS A 499 -0.37 3.08 -18.10
CA LYS A 499 0.26 2.17 -19.06
C LYS A 499 0.40 2.78 -20.44
N THR A 500 -0.55 3.60 -20.86
CA THR A 500 -0.46 4.36 -22.10
C THR A 500 0.70 5.36 -22.02
N ALA A 501 0.79 6.15 -20.95
CA ALA A 501 1.90 7.07 -20.74
C ALA A 501 3.27 6.35 -20.71
N GLU A 502 3.37 5.22 -20.00
CA GLU A 502 4.58 4.40 -19.98
C GLU A 502 4.97 3.90 -21.37
N ALA A 503 4.00 3.41 -22.14
CA ALA A 503 4.20 2.93 -23.50
C ALA A 503 4.69 4.04 -24.44
N LEU A 504 4.11 5.24 -24.37
CA LEU A 504 4.59 6.40 -25.12
C LEU A 504 6.05 6.75 -24.78
N GLY A 505 6.42 6.64 -23.51
CA GLY A 505 7.81 6.83 -23.08
C GLY A 505 8.79 5.80 -23.64
N ILE A 506 8.35 4.54 -23.83
CA ILE A 506 9.15 3.47 -24.44
C ILE A 506 9.23 3.65 -25.96
N ARG A 507 8.11 4.01 -26.57
CA ARG A 507 7.95 4.26 -28.01
C ARG A 507 8.92 5.29 -28.56
N GLY A 508 9.32 6.28 -27.75
CA GLY A 508 10.44 7.16 -28.09
C GLY A 508 10.12 8.32 -29.04
N ARG A 509 8.87 8.48 -29.51
CA ARG A 509 8.51 9.55 -30.45
C ARG A 509 8.49 10.91 -29.76
N HIS A 510 9.26 11.86 -30.29
CA HIS A 510 9.29 13.22 -29.76
C HIS A 510 7.94 13.94 -29.79
N ALA A 511 7.08 13.62 -30.75
CA ALA A 511 5.73 14.19 -30.87
C ALA A 511 4.85 13.90 -29.62
N ASP A 512 5.07 12.77 -28.95
CA ASP A 512 4.28 12.38 -27.77
C ASP A 512 4.63 13.21 -26.52
N ARG A 513 5.72 14.00 -26.54
CA ARG A 513 6.10 14.87 -25.42
C ARG A 513 5.01 15.90 -25.10
N ASN A 514 4.44 16.54 -26.11
CA ASN A 514 3.44 17.59 -25.90
C ASN A 514 2.17 17.04 -25.26
N ARG A 515 1.71 15.87 -25.71
CA ARG A 515 0.58 15.14 -25.11
C ARG A 515 0.83 14.85 -23.63
N LEU A 516 2.01 14.31 -23.32
CA LEU A 516 2.41 14.03 -21.95
C LEU A 516 2.55 15.31 -21.11
N PHE A 517 2.99 16.44 -21.68
CA PHE A 517 2.99 17.72 -20.98
C PHE A 517 1.59 18.24 -20.67
N THR A 518 0.65 18.13 -21.60
CA THR A 518 -0.74 18.49 -21.32
C THR A 518 -1.28 17.62 -20.19
N LEU A 519 -1.09 16.29 -20.30
CA LEU A 519 -1.61 15.34 -19.32
C LEU A 519 -1.05 15.52 -17.90
N ILE A 520 0.25 15.82 -17.74
CA ILE A 520 0.83 16.04 -16.40
C ILE A 520 0.24 17.27 -15.71
N HIS A 521 -0.20 18.27 -16.48
CA HIS A 521 -0.78 19.51 -15.97
C HIS A 521 -2.29 19.42 -15.75
N THR A 522 -3.01 18.61 -16.52
CA THR A 522 -4.47 18.47 -16.42
C THR A 522 -4.92 17.32 -15.54
N SER A 523 -4.07 16.32 -15.30
CA SER A 523 -4.42 15.17 -14.46
C SER A 523 -4.46 15.54 -12.98
N ASP A 524 -5.57 15.26 -12.31
CA ASP A 524 -5.70 15.40 -10.84
C ASP A 524 -5.20 14.16 -10.08
N GLU A 525 -4.68 13.16 -10.80
CA GLU A 525 -4.19 11.91 -10.23
C GLU A 525 -2.67 11.91 -10.05
N ALA A 526 -2.20 11.92 -8.79
CA ALA A 526 -0.76 11.90 -8.47
C ALA A 526 -0.02 10.70 -9.07
N TYR A 527 -0.71 9.55 -9.18
CA TYR A 527 -0.15 8.34 -9.76
C TYR A 527 0.05 8.46 -11.28
N VAL A 528 -0.90 9.08 -11.99
CA VAL A 528 -0.78 9.38 -13.44
C VAL A 528 0.36 10.35 -13.68
N GLN A 529 0.38 11.49 -12.97
CA GLN A 529 1.42 12.51 -13.12
C GLN A 529 2.83 11.93 -12.96
N TRP A 530 3.02 10.99 -12.03
CA TRP A 530 4.28 10.26 -11.88
C TRP A 530 4.61 9.44 -13.14
N TYR A 531 3.71 8.59 -13.62
CA TYR A 531 3.96 7.81 -14.84
C TYR A 531 4.28 8.69 -16.05
N VAL A 532 3.59 9.82 -16.19
CA VAL A 532 3.82 10.80 -17.24
C VAL A 532 5.19 11.47 -17.12
N TYR A 533 5.58 11.93 -15.93
CA TYR A 533 6.92 12.47 -15.69
C TYR A 533 8.00 11.48 -16.10
N ARG A 534 7.81 10.22 -15.73
CA ARG A 534 8.73 9.13 -16.04
C ARG A 534 8.86 8.88 -17.54
N ALA A 535 7.75 8.93 -18.25
CA ALA A 535 7.70 8.84 -19.70
C ALA A 535 8.42 10.02 -20.36
N LEU A 536 8.17 11.25 -19.90
CA LEU A 536 8.89 12.45 -20.36
C LEU A 536 10.41 12.29 -20.18
N ARG A 537 10.87 11.79 -19.03
CA ARG A 537 12.30 11.50 -18.79
C ARG A 537 12.86 10.49 -19.78
N LYS A 538 12.13 9.41 -20.09
CA LYS A 538 12.54 8.42 -21.12
C LYS A 538 12.62 9.06 -22.51
N LEU A 539 11.71 9.97 -22.83
CA LEU A 539 11.75 10.76 -24.06
C LEU A 539 12.86 11.81 -24.08
N GLY A 540 13.74 11.87 -23.07
CA GLY A 540 14.87 12.79 -23.01
C GLY A 540 14.53 14.19 -22.50
N TRP A 541 13.31 14.43 -22.00
CA TRP A 541 13.03 15.65 -21.26
C TRP A 541 13.83 15.68 -19.96
N ARG A 542 14.30 16.86 -19.59
CA ARG A 542 15.08 17.11 -18.38
C ARG A 542 14.52 18.34 -17.70
N GLN A 543 14.47 18.30 -16.38
CA GLN A 543 14.30 19.50 -15.59
C GLN A 543 15.44 20.49 -15.93
N ARG A 544 15.15 21.78 -15.95
CA ARG A 544 16.15 22.84 -16.14
C ARG A 544 16.36 23.52 -14.80
N LEU A 545 17.59 23.94 -14.51
CA LEU A 545 17.79 24.93 -13.46
C LEU A 545 17.13 26.23 -13.94
N PRO A 546 16.39 26.93 -13.07
CA PRO A 546 15.87 28.26 -13.40
C PRO A 546 16.98 29.23 -13.77
#